data_AF-A0A956LJD8-F1
#
_entry.id   AF-A0A956LJD8-F1
#
_cell.length_a   1.000
_cell.length_b   1.000
_cell.length_c   1.000
_cell.angle_alpha   90.00
_cell.angle_beta   90.00
_cell.angle_gamma   90.00
#
_symmetry.space_group_name_H-M   'P 1'
#
loop_
_entity.id
_entity.type
_entity.pdbx_description
1 polymer ?
#
loop_
_entity_poly.entity_id
_entity_poly.type
_entity_poly.pdbx_seq_one_letter_code
_entity_poly.pdbx_strand_id
1 'polypeptide(L)'
;MARRKVTRGSPPRLARSRQRTWPKPSSTSGSARPKAKRDDDDSGNFLGLYFREMSNLDVLSPEQELKLATRIHRLRREYWSELLSYPPFVDGIVAMIEEKVDADEVPTAALKAMRKASRNLRDRETRAHKDSYDAARTELVERMGDIDVDGIVSDMIAADLESIDAGTREGVSISVNFPRQGSRPFKAYVQRVRSTAAAQRHAKNVFVKANLRLVVSIARRFNHGRMPLQDLIQEGNIG
;
A
#
# COMPACT_ATOMS: atom_id res chain seq x y z
N MET A 1 -24.65 25.97 58.28
CA MET A 1 -23.67 24.97 58.75
C MET A 1 -23.16 24.18 57.55
N ALA A 2 -21.89 23.92 57.26
CA ALA A 2 -20.59 24.49 57.61
C ALA A 2 -19.65 24.03 56.46
N ARG A 3 -18.85 24.94 55.88
CA ARG A 3 -17.88 24.65 54.82
C ARG A 3 -16.72 23.82 55.40
N ARG A 4 -16.41 22.66 54.82
CA ARG A 4 -15.21 21.89 55.16
C ARG A 4 -14.05 22.27 54.21
N LYS A 5 -13.08 23.00 54.75
CA LYS A 5 -11.78 23.31 54.14
C LYS A 5 -10.96 22.03 54.00
N VAL A 6 -10.43 21.75 52.81
CA VAL A 6 -9.38 20.74 52.60
C VAL A 6 -8.06 21.47 52.43
N THR A 7 -7.15 21.27 53.39
CA THR A 7 -5.80 21.84 53.41
C THR A 7 -4.87 21.02 52.53
N ARG A 8 -4.21 21.66 51.56
CA ARG A 8 -3.13 21.06 50.75
C ARG A 8 -1.90 20.87 51.66
N GLY A 9 -1.53 19.62 51.92
CA GLY A 9 -0.26 19.27 52.55
C GLY A 9 0.89 19.49 51.57
N SER A 10 1.99 20.06 52.06
CA SER A 10 3.20 20.34 51.28
C SER A 10 3.90 19.05 50.83
N PRO A 11 4.48 19.01 49.61
CA PRO A 11 5.21 17.84 49.13
C PRO A 11 6.56 17.63 49.85
N PRO A 12 7.03 16.38 49.98
CA PRO A 12 8.26 16.05 50.70
C PRO A 12 9.50 16.53 49.95
N ARG A 13 10.50 17.02 50.69
CA ARG A 13 11.80 17.47 50.17
C ARG A 13 12.65 16.27 49.75
N LEU A 14 12.81 16.09 48.43
CA LEU A 14 13.80 15.16 47.88
C LEU A 14 15.22 15.70 48.10
N ALA A 15 16.07 14.86 48.66
CA ALA A 15 17.47 15.15 48.95
C ALA A 15 18.26 15.45 47.67
N ARG A 16 19.10 16.50 47.73
CA ARG A 16 19.99 16.91 46.64
C ARG A 16 21.02 15.81 46.39
N SER A 17 20.94 15.11 45.26
CA SER A 17 21.99 14.22 44.80
C SER A 17 23.18 15.04 44.26
N ARG A 18 24.36 14.74 44.80
CA ARG A 18 25.64 15.37 44.47
C ARG A 18 26.02 15.08 43.01
N GLN A 19 26.56 16.09 42.33
CA GLN A 19 27.21 15.95 41.02
C GLN A 19 28.33 14.91 41.11
N ARG A 20 28.22 13.86 40.30
CA ARG A 20 29.18 12.76 40.22
C ARG A 20 30.23 13.13 39.17
N THR A 21 31.37 13.67 39.61
CA THR A 21 32.52 13.98 38.76
C THR A 21 33.17 12.67 38.29
N TRP A 22 33.34 12.52 36.98
CA TRP A 22 34.12 11.42 36.39
C TRP A 22 35.61 11.81 36.35
N PRO A 23 36.54 10.94 36.77
CA PRO A 23 37.96 11.21 36.64
C PRO A 23 38.40 11.13 35.17
N LYS A 24 39.17 12.12 34.70
CA LYS A 24 39.83 12.08 33.39
C LYS A 24 41.01 11.11 33.42
N PRO A 25 41.20 10.22 32.43
CA PRO A 25 42.42 9.44 32.32
C PRO A 25 43.57 10.30 31.79
N SER A 26 44.72 10.19 32.44
CA SER A 26 45.98 10.86 32.15
C SER A 26 46.60 10.39 30.82
N SER A 27 47.14 11.35 30.08
CA SER A 27 48.00 11.15 28.93
C SER A 27 49.28 10.42 29.33
N THR A 28 49.52 9.22 28.78
CA THR A 28 50.87 8.63 28.79
C THR A 28 51.16 8.01 27.42
N SER A 29 52.35 8.31 26.94
CA SER A 29 52.95 7.99 25.65
C SER A 29 53.26 6.50 25.43
N GLY A 30 53.11 6.05 24.18
CA GLY A 30 54.03 5.09 23.55
C GLY A 30 53.70 3.59 23.63
N SER A 31 53.14 3.04 22.54
CA SER A 31 53.81 2.00 21.74
C SER A 31 52.93 1.57 20.57
N ALA A 32 53.51 1.59 19.38
CA ALA A 32 52.86 1.16 18.14
C ALA A 32 52.69 -0.36 18.11
N ARG A 33 51.46 -0.82 17.84
CA ARG A 33 51.17 -2.19 17.39
C ARG A 33 50.40 -2.14 16.07
N PRO A 34 50.63 -3.10 15.17
CA PRO A 34 50.45 -2.92 13.74
C PRO A 34 48.97 -2.87 13.34
N LYS A 35 48.67 -2.03 12.35
CA LYS A 35 47.38 -2.02 11.64
C LYS A 35 47.14 -3.39 11.04
N ALA A 36 46.12 -4.11 11.52
CA ALA A 36 45.58 -5.25 10.80
C ALA A 36 45.02 -4.75 9.45
N LYS A 37 45.55 -5.33 8.37
CA LYS A 37 45.06 -5.17 7.00
C LYS A 37 43.61 -5.66 6.92
N ARG A 38 42.86 -4.98 6.06
CA ARG A 38 41.48 -5.25 5.67
C ARG A 38 41.30 -6.69 5.20
N ASP A 39 40.23 -7.32 5.66
CA ASP A 39 39.48 -8.29 4.86
C ASP A 39 38.29 -7.52 4.29
N ASP A 40 38.53 -6.83 3.17
CA ASP A 40 37.50 -6.50 2.19
C ASP A 40 37.14 -7.83 1.52
N ASP A 41 36.30 -8.65 2.16
CA ASP A 41 35.62 -9.74 1.46
C ASP A 41 34.42 -9.13 0.72
N ASP A 42 34.76 -8.59 -0.44
CA ASP A 42 33.90 -7.90 -1.41
C ASP A 42 33.03 -8.91 -2.18
N SER A 43 32.37 -9.80 -1.44
CA SER A 43 31.52 -10.88 -1.94
C SER A 43 30.12 -10.79 -1.34
N GLY A 44 29.47 -9.62 -1.46
CA GLY A 44 28.08 -9.47 -0.97
C GLY A 44 27.42 -8.10 -1.07
N ASN A 45 27.95 -7.17 -1.88
CA ASN A 45 27.60 -5.75 -1.85
C ASN A 45 26.18 -5.39 -2.34
N PHE A 46 25.29 -6.35 -2.58
CA PHE A 46 23.87 -6.08 -2.86
C PHE A 46 23.20 -5.43 -1.64
N LEU A 47 23.44 -5.97 -0.44
CA LEU A 47 22.92 -5.42 0.81
C LEU A 47 23.54 -4.07 1.16
N GLY A 48 24.83 -3.87 0.89
CA GLY A 48 25.53 -2.60 1.13
C GLY A 48 25.02 -1.45 0.24
N LEU A 49 24.84 -1.71 -1.06
CA LEU A 49 24.19 -0.79 -2.01
C LEU A 49 22.76 -0.49 -1.59
N TYR A 50 21.98 -1.53 -1.26
CA TYR A 50 20.60 -1.40 -0.80
C TYR A 50 20.48 -0.57 0.47
N PHE A 51 21.35 -0.78 1.47
CA PHE A 51 21.38 0.02 2.69
C PHE A 51 21.79 1.47 2.44
N ARG A 52 22.68 1.74 1.48
CA ARG A 52 23.08 3.10 1.11
C ARG A 52 21.97 3.84 0.36
N GLU A 53 21.27 3.16 -0.55
CA GLU A 53 20.10 3.72 -1.23
C GLU A 53 18.95 3.98 -0.27
N MET A 54 18.74 3.10 0.71
CA MET A 54 17.67 3.21 1.72
C MET A 54 17.98 4.21 2.84
N SER A 55 19.26 4.46 3.16
CA SER A 55 19.64 5.42 4.22
C SER A 55 19.41 6.88 3.84
N ASN A 56 19.29 7.18 2.54
CA ASN A 56 19.07 8.54 2.03
C ASN A 56 17.61 8.97 2.03
N LEU A 57 16.73 8.18 2.64
CA LEU A 57 15.32 8.37 2.51
C LEU A 57 14.66 8.35 3.89
N ASP A 58 13.88 9.38 4.19
CA ASP A 58 13.32 9.59 5.52
C ASP A 58 12.27 8.52 5.88
N VAL A 59 12.28 8.12 7.16
CA VAL A 59 11.23 7.31 7.79
C VAL A 59 9.99 8.17 7.94
N LEU A 60 8.81 7.61 7.67
CA LEU A 60 7.56 8.36 7.79
C LEU A 60 7.19 8.60 9.26
N SER A 61 6.55 9.73 9.52
CA SER A 61 5.79 9.92 10.76
C SER A 61 4.45 9.19 10.69
N PRO A 62 3.81 8.88 11.83
CA PRO A 62 2.48 8.28 11.86
C PRO A 62 1.42 9.09 11.08
N GLU A 63 1.52 10.43 11.11
CA GLU A 63 0.63 11.30 10.32
C GLU A 63 0.85 11.15 8.81
N GLN A 64 2.11 10.99 8.38
CA GLN A 64 2.45 10.78 6.98
C GLN A 64 2.02 9.39 6.50
N GLU A 65 2.15 8.36 7.34
CA GLU A 65 1.64 7.01 7.09
C GLU A 65 0.13 7.03 6.87
N LEU A 66 -0.63 7.66 7.79
CA LEU A 66 -2.07 7.80 7.66
C LEU A 66 -2.48 8.52 6.37
N LYS A 67 -1.76 9.60 6.03
CA LYS A 67 -2.01 10.36 4.80
C LYS A 67 -1.76 9.51 3.54
N LEU A 68 -0.68 8.72 3.51
CA LEU A 68 -0.38 7.84 2.39
C LEU A 68 -1.36 6.68 2.28
N ALA A 69 -1.72 6.06 3.40
CA ALA A 69 -2.73 5.00 3.45
C ALA A 69 -4.08 5.49 2.91
N THR A 70 -4.54 6.66 3.38
CA THR A 70 -5.77 7.30 2.88
C THR A 70 -5.69 7.58 1.38
N ARG A 71 -4.54 8.05 0.91
CA ARG A 71 -4.31 8.29 -0.53
C ARG A 71 -4.36 7.00 -1.34
N ILE A 72 -3.75 5.92 -0.86
CA ILE A 72 -3.76 4.61 -1.54
C ILE A 72 -5.18 4.07 -1.64
N HIS A 73 -5.95 4.15 -0.55
CA HIS A 73 -7.34 3.71 -0.53
C HIS A 73 -8.21 4.50 -1.51
N ARG A 74 -8.08 5.84 -1.54
CA ARG A 74 -8.75 6.68 -2.54
C ARG A 74 -8.38 6.28 -3.98
N LEU A 75 -7.09 6.12 -4.26
CA LEU A 75 -6.60 5.77 -5.60
C LEU A 75 -7.10 4.38 -6.04
N ARG A 76 -7.19 3.41 -5.12
CA ARG A 76 -7.77 2.10 -5.40
C ARG A 76 -9.24 2.20 -5.78
N ARG A 77 -10.03 3.03 -5.09
CA ARG A 77 -11.42 3.29 -5.47
C ARG A 77 -11.52 3.97 -6.83
N GLU A 78 -10.66 4.94 -7.12
CA GLU A 78 -10.60 5.59 -8.44
C GLU A 78 -10.25 4.60 -9.56
N TYR A 79 -9.34 3.66 -9.30
CA TYR A 79 -9.00 2.60 -10.24
C TYR A 79 -10.19 1.68 -10.54
N TRP A 80 -10.84 1.15 -9.50
CA TRP A 80 -12.06 0.34 -9.65
C TRP A 80 -13.19 1.09 -10.35
N SER A 81 -13.33 2.38 -10.03
CA SER A 81 -14.26 3.27 -10.70
C SER A 81 -13.99 3.29 -12.20
N GLU A 82 -12.75 3.49 -12.63
CA GLU A 82 -12.40 3.46 -14.06
C GLU A 82 -12.60 2.09 -14.70
N LEU A 83 -12.23 0.97 -14.04
CA LEU A 83 -12.46 -0.40 -14.54
C LEU A 83 -13.95 -0.65 -14.83
N LEU A 84 -14.84 -0.14 -13.98
CA LEU A 84 -16.29 -0.27 -14.15
C LEU A 84 -16.90 0.86 -15.00
N SER A 85 -16.10 1.68 -15.71
CA SER A 85 -16.63 2.78 -16.53
C SER A 85 -17.10 2.36 -17.93
N TYR A 86 -16.87 1.10 -18.32
CA TYR A 86 -17.24 0.59 -19.65
C TYR A 86 -18.28 -0.55 -19.55
N PRO A 87 -19.58 -0.24 -19.71
CA PRO A 87 -20.67 -1.20 -19.49
C PRO A 87 -20.54 -2.55 -20.22
N PRO A 88 -20.08 -2.62 -21.48
CA PRO A 88 -19.95 -3.91 -22.19
C PRO A 88 -19.03 -4.93 -21.52
N PHE A 89 -18.13 -4.49 -20.63
CA PHE A 89 -17.17 -5.36 -19.95
C PHE A 89 -17.61 -5.77 -18.55
N VAL A 90 -18.68 -5.16 -18.01
CA VAL A 90 -19.12 -5.38 -16.63
C VAL A 90 -19.44 -6.85 -16.36
N ASP A 91 -20.13 -7.55 -17.26
CA ASP A 91 -20.50 -8.95 -17.02
C ASP A 91 -19.25 -9.84 -16.89
N GLY A 92 -18.23 -9.60 -17.73
CA GLY A 92 -16.94 -10.30 -17.68
C GLY A 92 -16.13 -9.95 -16.43
N ILE A 93 -16.11 -8.67 -16.05
CA ILE A 93 -15.44 -8.21 -14.81
C ILE A 93 -16.08 -8.87 -13.59
N VAL A 94 -17.42 -8.88 -13.53
CA VAL A 94 -18.13 -9.50 -12.41
C VAL A 94 -17.87 -11.01 -12.36
N ALA A 95 -17.83 -11.70 -13.50
CA ALA A 95 -17.50 -13.12 -13.53
C ALA A 95 -16.08 -13.38 -13.00
N MET A 96 -15.11 -12.52 -13.35
CA MET A 96 -13.76 -12.61 -12.82
C MET A 96 -13.71 -12.37 -11.30
N ILE A 97 -14.47 -11.40 -10.79
CA ILE A 97 -14.57 -11.17 -9.34
C ILE A 97 -15.12 -12.42 -8.63
N GLU A 98 -16.20 -13.01 -9.16
CA GLU A 98 -16.81 -14.22 -8.58
C GLU A 98 -15.87 -15.43 -8.62
N GLU A 99 -14.95 -15.49 -9.58
CA GLU A 99 -13.96 -16.57 -9.69
C GLU A 99 -12.75 -16.35 -8.76
N LYS A 100 -12.30 -15.10 -8.60
CA LYS A 100 -11.02 -14.78 -7.97
C LYS A 100 -11.10 -14.32 -6.52
N VAL A 101 -12.26 -13.85 -6.07
CA VAL A 101 -12.47 -13.45 -4.68
C VAL A 101 -12.99 -14.63 -3.88
N ASP A 102 -12.50 -14.78 -2.65
CA ASP A 102 -12.91 -15.86 -1.74
C ASP A 102 -14.42 -15.81 -1.48
N ALA A 103 -15.04 -17.00 -1.43
CA ALA A 103 -16.50 -17.16 -1.44
C ALA A 103 -17.22 -16.43 -0.29
N ASP A 104 -16.54 -16.24 0.85
CA ASP A 104 -17.01 -15.53 2.03
C ASP A 104 -16.88 -14.00 1.94
N GLU A 105 -15.98 -13.50 1.09
CA GLU A 105 -15.75 -12.06 0.87
C GLU A 105 -16.47 -11.51 -0.37
N VAL A 106 -16.88 -12.36 -1.33
CA VAL A 106 -17.51 -11.93 -2.59
C VAL A 106 -18.75 -11.05 -2.32
N PRO A 107 -18.78 -9.80 -2.85
CA PRO A 107 -19.88 -8.87 -2.61
C PRO A 107 -21.09 -9.18 -3.52
N THR A 108 -21.67 -10.37 -3.37
CA THR A 108 -22.66 -10.97 -4.28
C THR A 108 -23.85 -10.05 -4.59
N ALA A 109 -24.35 -9.31 -3.60
CA ALA A 109 -25.46 -8.37 -3.80
C ALA A 109 -25.07 -7.20 -4.73
N ALA A 110 -23.91 -6.58 -4.49
CA ALA A 110 -23.40 -5.49 -5.31
C ALA A 110 -23.07 -5.96 -6.74
N LEU A 111 -22.51 -7.17 -6.89
CA LEU A 111 -22.25 -7.77 -8.20
C LEU A 111 -23.53 -8.01 -9.01
N LYS A 112 -24.58 -8.54 -8.37
CA LYS A 112 -25.90 -8.71 -9.01
C LYS A 112 -26.52 -7.38 -9.41
N ALA A 113 -26.45 -6.37 -8.54
CA ALA A 113 -26.93 -5.02 -8.84
C ALA A 113 -26.18 -4.40 -10.03
N MET A 114 -24.85 -4.54 -10.05
CA MET A 114 -24.00 -4.02 -11.11
C MET A 114 -24.30 -4.67 -12.48
N ARG A 115 -24.42 -6.00 -12.55
CA ARG A 115 -24.83 -6.70 -13.79
C ARG A 115 -26.19 -6.24 -14.29
N LYS A 116 -27.17 -6.09 -13.39
CA LYS A 116 -28.52 -5.64 -13.74
C LYS A 116 -28.49 -4.21 -14.29
N ALA A 117 -27.80 -3.30 -13.61
CA ALA A 117 -27.72 -1.91 -14.02
C ALA A 117 -26.98 -1.74 -15.35
N SER A 118 -25.88 -2.49 -15.56
CA SER A 118 -25.14 -2.49 -16.84
C SER A 118 -26.00 -2.97 -18.00
N ARG A 119 -26.71 -4.10 -17.85
CA ARG A 119 -27.60 -4.61 -18.90
C ARG A 119 -28.69 -3.61 -19.26
N ASN A 120 -29.39 -3.06 -18.26
CA ASN A 120 -30.44 -2.05 -18.50
C ASN A 120 -29.90 -0.82 -19.26
N LEU A 121 -28.72 -0.34 -18.88
CA LEU A 121 -28.09 0.81 -19.53
C LEU A 121 -27.70 0.52 -20.98
N ARG A 122 -27.22 -0.70 -21.25
CA ARG A 122 -26.84 -1.16 -22.60
C ARG A 122 -28.06 -1.39 -23.50
N ASP A 123 -29.15 -1.90 -22.93
CA ASP A 123 -30.40 -2.15 -23.65
C ASP A 123 -31.10 -0.84 -24.02
N ARG A 124 -31.08 0.14 -23.10
CA ARG A 124 -31.62 1.47 -23.33
C ARG A 124 -30.86 2.53 -22.54
N GLU A 125 -30.35 3.54 -23.22
CA GLU A 125 -29.69 4.64 -22.53
C GLU A 125 -30.71 5.68 -22.04
N THR A 126 -31.16 5.56 -20.79
CA THR A 126 -32.02 6.54 -20.12
C THR A 126 -31.32 7.17 -18.92
N ARG A 127 -31.77 8.36 -18.49
CA ARG A 127 -31.23 9.00 -17.29
C ARG A 127 -31.37 8.11 -16.06
N ALA A 128 -32.53 7.47 -15.88
CA ALA A 128 -32.77 6.55 -14.78
C ALA A 128 -31.84 5.33 -14.79
N HIS A 129 -31.54 4.78 -15.97
CA HIS A 129 -30.59 3.67 -16.10
C HIS A 129 -29.15 4.11 -15.82
N LYS A 130 -28.77 5.33 -16.23
CA LYS A 130 -27.48 5.92 -15.89
C LYS A 130 -27.34 6.13 -14.38
N ASP A 131 -28.35 6.72 -13.74
CA ASP A 131 -28.35 6.93 -12.28
C ASP A 131 -28.28 5.60 -11.52
N SER A 132 -28.99 4.56 -12.01
CA SER A 132 -28.92 3.21 -11.44
C SER A 132 -27.54 2.56 -11.62
N TYR A 133 -26.89 2.78 -12.77
CA TYR A 133 -25.53 2.31 -13.04
C TYR A 133 -24.52 2.98 -12.14
N ASP A 134 -24.59 4.30 -12.01
CA ASP A 134 -23.69 5.09 -11.18
C ASP A 134 -23.83 4.72 -9.70
N ALA A 135 -25.06 4.46 -9.22
CA ALA A 135 -25.31 3.97 -7.87
C ALA A 135 -24.72 2.58 -7.63
N ALA A 136 -25.00 1.61 -8.51
CA ALA A 136 -24.46 0.24 -8.39
C ALA A 136 -22.93 0.21 -8.51
N ARG A 137 -22.36 1.05 -9.39
CA ARG A 137 -20.92 1.23 -9.53
C ARG A 137 -20.30 1.78 -8.26
N THR A 138 -20.91 2.80 -7.65
CA THR A 138 -20.41 3.38 -6.39
C THR A 138 -20.37 2.34 -5.28
N GLU A 139 -21.45 1.57 -5.11
CA GLU A 139 -21.51 0.50 -4.11
C GLU A 139 -20.44 -0.58 -4.35
N LEU A 140 -20.30 -1.06 -5.60
CA LEU A 140 -19.31 -2.08 -5.92
C LEU A 140 -17.86 -1.57 -5.75
N VAL A 141 -17.59 -0.32 -6.12
CA VAL A 141 -16.27 0.32 -5.94
C VAL A 141 -15.90 0.40 -4.47
N GLU A 142 -16.84 0.71 -3.58
CA GLU A 142 -16.57 0.71 -2.14
C GLU A 142 -16.19 -0.68 -1.64
N ARG A 143 -16.98 -1.71 -2.00
CA ARG A 143 -16.70 -3.10 -1.61
C ARG A 143 -15.34 -3.59 -2.14
N MET A 144 -15.09 -3.42 -3.43
CA MET A 144 -13.83 -3.85 -4.04
C MET A 144 -12.63 -3.02 -3.57
N GLY A 145 -12.84 -1.78 -3.14
CA GLY A 145 -11.81 -0.97 -2.51
C GLY A 145 -11.30 -1.57 -1.19
N ASP A 146 -12.12 -2.34 -0.49
CA ASP A 146 -11.75 -2.97 0.77
C ASP A 146 -11.32 -4.44 0.58
N ILE A 147 -11.87 -5.14 -0.42
CA ILE A 147 -11.53 -6.54 -0.73
C ILE A 147 -10.22 -6.65 -1.53
N ASP A 148 -10.07 -5.90 -2.63
CA ASP A 148 -8.91 -6.04 -3.53
C ASP A 148 -7.74 -5.16 -3.05
N VAL A 149 -7.28 -5.42 -1.83
CA VAL A 149 -6.22 -4.63 -1.19
C VAL A 149 -4.93 -4.72 -1.98
N ASP A 150 -4.58 -5.94 -2.37
CA ASP A 150 -3.35 -6.29 -3.05
C ASP A 150 -3.40 -5.95 -4.55
N GLY A 151 -4.58 -5.85 -5.14
CA GLY A 151 -4.76 -5.52 -6.55
C GLY A 151 -4.75 -6.74 -7.46
N ILE A 152 -4.96 -7.94 -6.92
CA ILE A 152 -4.91 -9.20 -7.67
C ILE A 152 -5.95 -9.16 -8.80
N VAL A 153 -7.20 -8.84 -8.47
CA VAL A 153 -8.29 -8.87 -9.46
C VAL A 153 -8.18 -7.69 -10.41
N SER A 154 -7.96 -6.48 -9.87
CA SER A 154 -7.90 -5.27 -10.69
C SER A 154 -6.72 -5.26 -11.67
N ASP A 155 -5.55 -5.77 -11.28
CA ASP A 155 -4.38 -5.86 -12.17
C ASP A 155 -4.56 -6.95 -13.24
N MET A 156 -5.24 -8.06 -12.94
CA MET A 156 -5.62 -9.06 -13.95
C MET A 156 -6.56 -8.47 -15.01
N ILE A 157 -7.59 -7.73 -14.58
CA ILE A 157 -8.51 -7.07 -15.51
C ILE A 157 -7.74 -6.07 -16.38
N ALA A 158 -6.85 -5.25 -15.81
CA ALA A 158 -6.07 -4.30 -16.59
C ALA A 158 -5.15 -4.98 -17.61
N ALA A 159 -4.50 -6.09 -17.24
CA ALA A 159 -3.66 -6.86 -18.18
C ALA A 159 -4.48 -7.42 -19.36
N ASP A 160 -5.69 -7.92 -19.09
CA ASP A 160 -6.62 -8.37 -20.13
C ASP A 160 -7.05 -7.21 -21.04
N LEU A 161 -7.36 -6.04 -20.46
CA LEU A 161 -7.71 -4.84 -21.22
C LEU A 161 -6.58 -4.38 -22.15
N GLU A 162 -5.33 -4.43 -21.69
CA GLU A 162 -4.17 -4.11 -22.53
C GLU A 162 -3.99 -5.12 -23.66
N SER A 163 -4.18 -6.40 -23.38
CA SER A 163 -4.12 -7.47 -24.38
C SER A 163 -5.21 -7.28 -25.45
N ILE A 164 -6.43 -6.94 -25.03
CA ILE A 164 -7.56 -6.67 -25.93
C ILE A 164 -7.30 -5.41 -26.78
N ASP A 165 -6.75 -4.32 -26.21
CA ASP A 165 -6.40 -3.11 -26.97
C ASP A 165 -5.28 -3.38 -28.00
N ALA A 166 -4.34 -4.28 -27.68
CA ALA A 166 -3.32 -4.75 -28.59
C ALA A 166 -3.85 -5.70 -29.68
N GLY A 167 -5.09 -6.18 -29.56
CA GLY A 167 -5.70 -7.15 -30.48
C GLY A 167 -5.29 -8.61 -30.21
N THR A 168 -4.70 -8.89 -29.05
CA THR A 168 -4.27 -10.22 -28.62
C THR A 168 -5.41 -10.91 -27.86
N ARG A 169 -5.68 -12.17 -28.22
CA ARG A 169 -6.66 -13.02 -27.51
C ARG A 169 -6.02 -14.03 -26.58
N GLU A 170 -4.75 -14.34 -26.81
CA GLU A 170 -4.02 -15.29 -26.00
C GLU A 170 -3.79 -14.73 -24.60
N GLY A 171 -4.07 -15.55 -23.57
CA GLY A 171 -3.92 -15.15 -22.16
C GLY A 171 -5.04 -14.28 -21.59
N VAL A 172 -6.02 -13.86 -22.40
CA VAL A 172 -7.15 -13.05 -21.92
C VAL A 172 -8.10 -13.93 -21.09
N SER A 173 -8.23 -13.61 -19.80
CA SER A 173 -9.06 -14.38 -18.87
C SER A 173 -10.51 -13.90 -18.84
N ILE A 174 -10.75 -12.61 -19.11
CA ILE A 174 -12.07 -12.00 -19.06
C ILE A 174 -12.94 -12.46 -20.25
N SER A 175 -14.11 -13.02 -19.93
CA SER A 175 -15.09 -13.43 -20.94
C SER A 175 -15.93 -12.25 -21.43
N VAL A 176 -15.52 -11.64 -22.55
CA VAL A 176 -16.19 -10.49 -23.16
C VAL A 176 -16.18 -10.56 -24.69
N ASN A 177 -17.14 -9.87 -25.31
CA ASN A 177 -17.10 -9.62 -26.75
C ASN A 177 -16.05 -8.55 -27.05
N PHE A 178 -15.10 -8.90 -27.92
CA PHE A 178 -14.01 -8.00 -28.28
C PHE A 178 -14.55 -6.76 -29.02
N PRO A 179 -14.15 -5.55 -28.63
CA PRO A 179 -14.46 -4.34 -29.37
C PRO A 179 -13.90 -4.41 -30.80
N ARG A 180 -14.48 -3.63 -31.71
CA ARG A 180 -13.91 -3.46 -33.05
C ARG A 180 -12.49 -2.91 -32.95
N GLN A 181 -11.58 -3.45 -33.76
CA GLN A 181 -10.19 -2.99 -33.79
C GLN A 181 -10.15 -1.49 -34.10
N GLY A 182 -9.39 -0.72 -33.30
CA GLY A 182 -9.31 0.74 -33.43
C GLY A 182 -10.51 1.52 -32.85
N SER A 183 -11.38 0.89 -32.04
CA SER A 183 -12.47 1.56 -31.33
C SER A 183 -11.95 2.71 -30.45
N ARG A 184 -12.21 3.96 -30.85
CA ARG A 184 -11.82 5.17 -30.09
C ARG A 184 -12.38 5.18 -28.67
N PRO A 185 -13.67 4.85 -28.41
CA PRO A 185 -14.20 4.82 -27.05
C PRO A 185 -13.49 3.78 -26.16
N PHE A 186 -13.19 2.60 -26.71
CA PHE A 186 -12.49 1.55 -25.98
C PHE A 186 -11.05 1.95 -25.66
N LYS A 187 -10.32 2.48 -26.65
CA LYS A 187 -8.96 2.97 -26.44
C LYS A 187 -8.90 4.06 -25.38
N ALA A 188 -9.85 5.00 -25.40
CA ALA A 188 -9.95 6.04 -24.37
C ALA A 188 -10.23 5.46 -22.97
N TYR A 189 -11.06 4.43 -22.89
CA TYR A 189 -11.31 3.69 -21.65
C TYR A 189 -10.03 3.02 -21.12
N VAL A 190 -9.32 2.25 -21.96
CA VAL A 190 -8.06 1.58 -21.57
C VAL A 190 -6.99 2.59 -21.12
N GLN A 191 -6.89 3.75 -21.78
CA GLN A 191 -5.96 4.80 -21.34
C GLN A 191 -6.31 5.36 -19.95
N ARG A 192 -7.59 5.54 -19.63
CA ARG A 192 -7.99 5.99 -18.28
C ARG A 192 -7.63 4.95 -17.22
N VAL A 193 -7.95 3.67 -17.49
CA VAL A 193 -7.58 2.55 -16.61
C VAL A 193 -6.08 2.49 -16.39
N ARG A 194 -5.27 2.60 -17.45
CA ARG A 194 -3.80 2.63 -17.36
C ARG A 194 -3.31 3.78 -16.47
N SER A 195 -3.91 4.97 -16.61
CA SER A 195 -3.51 6.13 -15.83
C SER A 195 -3.80 5.98 -14.33
N THR A 196 -4.96 5.41 -13.96
CA THR A 196 -5.32 5.18 -12.56
C THR A 196 -4.53 4.03 -11.95
N ALA A 197 -4.29 2.95 -12.71
CA ALA A 197 -3.40 1.86 -12.31
C ALA A 197 -1.98 2.37 -11.99
N ALA A 198 -1.41 3.19 -12.88
CA ALA A 198 -0.08 3.77 -12.67
C ALA A 198 -0.02 4.67 -11.42
N ALA A 199 -1.05 5.49 -11.19
CA ALA A 199 -1.14 6.35 -10.02
C ALA A 199 -1.22 5.55 -8.71
N GLN A 200 -2.06 4.50 -8.67
CA GLN A 200 -2.17 3.62 -7.51
C GLN A 200 -0.87 2.86 -7.25
N ARG A 201 -0.26 2.27 -8.28
CA ARG A 201 1.02 1.55 -8.18
C ARG A 201 2.13 2.46 -7.68
N HIS A 202 2.19 3.69 -8.17
CA HIS A 202 3.15 4.68 -7.69
C HIS A 202 2.95 5.00 -6.20
N ALA A 203 1.71 5.23 -5.75
CA ALA A 203 1.42 5.50 -4.33
C ALA A 203 1.76 4.30 -3.43
N LYS A 204 1.41 3.07 -3.85
CA LYS A 204 1.80 1.82 -3.16
C LYS A 204 3.32 1.71 -3.05
N ASN A 205 4.06 1.96 -4.14
CA ASN A 205 5.52 1.89 -4.16
C ASN A 205 6.17 2.91 -3.21
N VAL A 206 5.61 4.12 -3.11
CA VAL A 206 6.11 5.15 -2.16
C VAL A 206 5.90 4.68 -0.72
N PHE A 207 4.75 4.11 -0.40
CA PHE A 207 4.42 3.61 0.93
C PHE A 207 5.29 2.41 1.33
N VAL A 208 5.44 1.41 0.45
CA VAL A 208 6.30 0.24 0.69
C VAL A 208 7.75 0.66 0.90
N LYS A 209 8.28 1.56 0.05
CA LYS A 209 9.66 2.06 0.21
C LYS A 209 9.85 2.75 1.56
N ALA A 210 8.85 3.49 2.04
CA ALA A 210 8.91 4.12 3.34
C ALA A 210 8.90 3.12 4.50
N ASN A 211 7.99 2.14 4.47
CA ASN A 211 7.89 1.12 5.54
C ASN A 211 9.14 0.24 5.62
N LEU A 212 9.71 -0.16 4.48
CA LEU A 212 10.96 -0.92 4.48
C LEU A 212 12.14 -0.15 5.09
N ARG A 213 12.17 1.18 5.01
CA ARG A 213 13.19 2.00 5.69
C ARG A 213 12.99 2.03 7.19
N LEU A 214 11.74 2.06 7.67
CA LEU A 214 11.44 1.96 9.10
C LEU A 214 12.04 0.65 9.64
N VAL A 215 11.74 -0.48 9.00
CA VAL A 215 12.25 -1.82 9.36
C VAL A 215 13.78 -1.82 9.37
N VAL A 216 14.43 -1.29 8.32
CA VAL A 216 15.90 -1.19 8.26
C VAL A 216 16.48 -0.26 9.34
N SER A 217 15.83 0.86 9.65
CA SER A 217 16.28 1.82 10.67
C SER A 217 16.19 1.24 12.09
N ILE A 218 15.13 0.48 12.36
CA ILE A 218 14.94 -0.30 13.58
C ILE A 218 16.01 -1.39 13.63
N ALA A 219 16.17 -2.19 12.58
CA ALA A 219 17.18 -3.22 12.51
C ALA A 219 18.61 -2.68 12.74
N ARG A 220 18.96 -1.49 12.20
CA ARG A 220 20.27 -0.85 12.48
C ARG A 220 20.41 -0.41 13.94
N ARG A 221 19.35 0.06 14.60
CA ARG A 221 19.37 0.40 16.04
C ARG A 221 19.52 -0.85 16.91
N PHE A 222 18.90 -1.97 16.51
CA PHE A 222 18.93 -3.23 17.25
C PHE A 222 20.12 -4.14 16.91
N ASN A 223 20.80 -3.96 15.77
CA ASN A 223 22.08 -4.64 15.44
C ASN A 223 23.28 -4.07 16.26
N HIS A 224 23.08 -2.98 17.00
CA HIS A 224 23.96 -2.60 18.11
C HIS A 224 23.64 -3.38 19.42
N GLY A 225 22.67 -4.30 19.37
CA GLY A 225 22.28 -5.28 20.39
C GLY A 225 22.29 -6.71 19.84
N ARG A 226 22.30 -7.70 20.73
CA ARG A 226 22.66 -9.11 20.46
C ARG A 226 21.59 -9.97 19.74
N MET A 227 20.92 -9.50 18.69
CA MET A 227 19.94 -10.32 17.95
C MET A 227 20.17 -10.30 16.44
N PRO A 228 20.19 -11.46 15.75
CA PRO A 228 20.40 -11.55 14.30
C PRO A 228 19.28 -10.90 13.48
N LEU A 229 19.65 -10.29 12.36
CA LEU A 229 18.77 -9.54 11.44
C LEU A 229 17.57 -10.37 10.90
N GLN A 230 17.73 -11.69 10.76
CA GLN A 230 16.68 -12.57 10.23
C GLN A 230 15.46 -12.68 11.17
N ASP A 231 15.70 -12.64 12.48
CA ASP A 231 14.64 -12.75 13.50
C ASP A 231 13.84 -11.44 13.62
N LEU A 232 14.50 -10.30 13.37
CA LEU A 232 13.86 -8.96 13.39
C LEU A 232 12.96 -8.70 12.18
N ILE A 233 13.30 -9.25 11.01
CA ILE A 233 12.46 -9.16 9.81
C ILE A 233 11.18 -9.99 10.01
N GLN A 234 11.27 -11.11 10.72
CA GLN A 234 10.13 -11.96 11.08
C GLN A 234 9.19 -11.24 12.05
N GLU A 235 9.70 -10.61 13.12
CA GLU A 235 8.86 -9.83 14.04
C GLU A 235 8.25 -8.58 13.39
N GLY A 236 8.98 -7.89 12.50
CA GLY A 236 8.50 -6.68 11.83
C GLY A 236 7.42 -6.91 10.76
N ASN A 237 7.32 -8.12 10.20
CA ASN A 237 6.28 -8.48 9.22
C ASN A 237 4.95 -8.91 9.87
N ILE A 238 4.91 -9.11 11.20
CA ILE A 238 3.71 -9.51 11.94
C ILE A 238 2.87 -8.30 12.38
N GLY A 239 3.43 -7.08 12.31
CA GLY A 239 2.78 -5.83 12.73
C GLY A 239 2.18 -5.02 11.59
#